data_AF-A0A180EXA3-F1
#
_entry.id   AF-A0A180EXA3-F1
#
_cell.length_a   1.000
_cell.length_b   1.000
_cell.length_c   1.000
_cell.angle_alpha   90.00
_cell.angle_beta   90.00
_cell.angle_gamma   90.00
#
_symmetry.space_group_name_H-M   'P 1'
#
loop_
_entity.id
_entity.type
_entity.pdbx_description
1 polymer ?
#
loop_
_entity_poly.entity_id
_entity_poly.type
_entity_poly.pdbx_seq_one_letter_code
_entity_poly.pdbx_strand_id
1 'polypeptide(L)'
;MNESFGWKLKKVPNRNSIENWLKKSGYSIYKEPAYTRPEEEYAQITDESMMSGSDKMLLSLGVNAEKKSDVPLRRSDVRVLDISVASSWNSTGIKAVLAATKKKEGEASPVRDQ
;
A
#
# COMPACT_ATOMS: atom_id res chain seq x y z
N MET A 1 3.30 19.97 4.46
CA MET A 1 3.68 18.88 5.40
C MET A 1 2.81 18.89 6.65
N ASN A 2 2.71 19.98 7.44
CA ASN A 2 1.81 20.04 8.60
C ASN A 2 0.31 19.86 8.26
N GLU A 3 -0.15 20.44 7.14
CA GLU A 3 -1.56 20.32 6.72
C GLU A 3 -1.94 18.90 6.28
N SER A 4 -1.01 18.16 5.67
CA SER A 4 -1.23 16.79 5.19
C SER A 4 -1.42 15.77 6.32
N PHE A 5 -0.91 16.08 7.52
CA PHE A 5 -1.04 15.23 8.71
C PHE A 5 -2.04 15.78 9.75
N GLY A 6 -2.62 16.96 9.53
CA GLY A 6 -3.56 17.59 10.47
C GLY A 6 -2.94 17.96 11.82
N TRP A 7 -1.60 18.04 11.91
CA TRP A 7 -0.91 18.24 13.18
C TRP A 7 -0.86 19.72 13.58
N LYS A 8 -1.58 20.07 14.65
CA LYS A 8 -1.55 21.42 15.27
C LYS A 8 -0.36 21.56 16.22
N LEU A 9 0.85 21.58 15.68
CA LEU A 9 2.07 21.69 16.48
C LEU A 9 2.35 23.14 16.87
N LYS A 10 2.56 23.40 18.17
CA LYS A 10 2.94 24.74 18.69
C LYS A 10 4.32 25.21 18.20
N LYS A 11 5.20 24.27 17.83
CA LYS A 11 6.54 24.51 17.28
C LYS A 11 6.88 23.41 16.29
N VAL A 12 7.56 23.76 15.19
CA VAL A 12 8.04 22.78 14.21
C VAL A 12 9.08 21.86 14.90
N PRO A 13 8.87 20.53 14.90
CA PRO A 13 9.83 19.59 15.47
C PRO A 13 11.15 19.60 14.70
N ASN A 14 12.22 19.14 15.33
CA ASN A 14 13.49 18.97 14.62
C ASN A 14 13.40 17.85 13.56
N ARG A 15 14.35 17.85 12.63
CA ARG A 15 14.43 16.87 11.53
C ARG A 15 14.33 15.43 12.03
N ASN A 16 15.04 15.08 13.11
CA ASN A 16 15.07 13.71 13.63
C ASN A 16 13.71 13.28 14.19
N SER A 17 12.98 14.18 14.85
CA SER A 17 11.62 13.92 15.31
C SER A 17 10.68 13.64 14.15
N ILE A 18 10.73 14.47 13.09
CA ILE A 18 9.92 14.28 11.88
C ILE A 18 10.26 12.94 11.21
N GLU A 19 11.55 12.65 11.03
CA GLU A 19 12.03 11.41 10.40
C GLU A 19 11.56 10.17 11.18
N ASN A 20 11.69 10.19 12.51
CA ASN A 20 11.23 9.09 13.36
C ASN A 20 9.72 8.88 13.28
N TRP A 21 8.93 9.96 13.23
CA TRP A 21 7.48 9.85 13.09
C TRP A 21 7.07 9.30 11.74
N LEU A 22 7.70 9.75 10.65
CA LEU A 22 7.45 9.21 9.31
C LEU A 22 7.79 7.72 9.24
N LYS A 23 8.93 7.29 9.79
CA LYS A 23 9.32 5.88 9.83
C LYS A 23 8.32 5.04 10.63
N LYS A 24 7.94 5.49 11.83
CA LYS A 24 7.01 4.76 12.71
C LYS A 24 5.61 4.68 12.14
N SER A 25 5.07 5.79 11.64
CA SER A 25 3.75 5.83 11.02
C SER A 25 3.70 5.01 9.74
N GLY A 26 4.71 5.15 8.86
CA GLY A 26 4.84 4.34 7.67
C GLY A 26 4.93 2.84 8.00
N TYR A 27 5.70 2.46 9.02
CA TYR A 27 5.82 1.07 9.47
C TYR A 27 4.49 0.52 10.01
N SER A 28 3.75 1.28 10.81
CA SER A 28 2.42 0.88 11.31
C SER A 28 1.44 0.67 10.15
N ILE A 29 1.34 1.64 9.22
CA ILE A 29 0.50 1.53 8.01
C ILE A 29 0.87 0.29 7.19
N TYR A 30 2.17 0.00 7.07
CA TYR A 30 2.65 -1.14 6.29
C TYR A 30 2.36 -2.49 6.97
N LYS A 31 2.48 -2.56 8.30
CA LYS A 31 2.35 -3.82 9.04
C LYS A 31 0.91 -4.20 9.32
N GLU A 32 0.06 -3.23 9.60
CA GLU A 32 -1.35 -3.47 9.87
C GLU A 32 -2.06 -3.87 8.55
N PRO A 33 -3.06 -4.76 8.63
CA PRO A 33 -3.90 -5.03 7.48
C PRO A 33 -4.66 -3.76 7.10
N ALA A 34 -4.63 -3.43 5.81
CA ALA A 34 -5.37 -2.34 5.22
C ALA A 34 -6.90 -2.58 5.27
N TYR A 35 -7.31 -3.85 5.21
CA TYR A 35 -8.70 -4.28 5.31
C TYR A 35 -8.91 -5.08 6.60
N THR A 36 -9.80 -4.59 7.46
CA THR A 36 -10.03 -5.16 8.80
C THR A 36 -11.31 -5.98 8.90
N ARG A 37 -12.15 -5.90 7.87
CA ARG A 37 -13.46 -6.55 7.80
C ARG A 37 -13.38 -7.70 6.80
N PRO A 38 -13.69 -8.95 7.21
CA PRO A 38 -13.66 -10.11 6.32
C PRO A 38 -14.53 -9.96 5.07
N GLU A 39 -15.61 -9.18 5.16
CA GLU A 39 -16.53 -8.88 4.08
C GLU A 39 -16.06 -7.77 3.13
N GLU A 40 -14.96 -7.07 3.46
CA GLU A 40 -14.45 -5.99 2.62
C GLU A 40 -13.62 -6.55 1.46
N GLU A 41 -14.33 -6.82 0.38
CA GLU A 41 -13.80 -7.21 -0.91
C GLU A 41 -12.94 -6.09 -1.54
N TYR A 42 -11.76 -6.46 -2.05
CA TYR A 42 -10.82 -5.52 -2.66
C TYR A 42 -10.19 -6.08 -3.94
N ALA A 43 -9.89 -5.18 -4.87
CA ALA A 43 -9.04 -5.48 -6.02
C ALA A 43 -7.59 -5.09 -5.71
N GLN A 44 -6.64 -5.94 -6.12
CA GLN A 44 -5.22 -5.67 -5.99
C GLN A 44 -4.61 -5.26 -7.33
N ILE A 45 -3.90 -4.15 -7.34
CA ILE A 45 -3.09 -3.67 -8.45
C ILE A 45 -1.63 -3.87 -8.05
N THR A 46 -0.89 -4.66 -8.82
CA THR A 46 0.53 -4.93 -8.58
C THR A 46 1.34 -4.44 -9.76
N ASP A 47 2.33 -3.60 -9.50
CA ASP A 47 3.19 -3.03 -10.55
C ASP A 47 4.67 -3.07 -10.16
N GLU A 48 5.52 -3.30 -11.15
CA GLU A 48 6.98 -3.27 -11.00
C GLU A 48 7.49 -1.85 -11.30
N SER A 49 8.06 -1.21 -10.29
CA SER A 49 8.71 0.10 -10.40
C SER A 49 10.22 -0.04 -10.38
N MET A 50 10.89 0.66 -11.29
CA MET A 50 12.35 0.75 -11.32
C MET A 50 12.84 1.66 -10.19
N MET A 51 13.77 1.16 -9.37
CA MET A 51 14.49 2.00 -8.41
C MET A 51 15.86 2.39 -8.97
N SER A 52 16.44 3.46 -8.43
CA SER A 52 17.82 3.83 -8.74
C SER A 52 18.78 2.77 -8.17
N GLY A 53 19.41 1.98 -9.04
CA GLY A 53 20.29 0.86 -8.68
C GLY A 53 20.00 -0.39 -9.51
N SER A 54 20.42 -1.56 -9.03
CA SER A 54 20.12 -2.87 -9.63
C SER A 54 18.80 -3.48 -9.16
N ASP A 55 18.14 -2.83 -8.20
CA ASP A 55 16.96 -3.36 -7.53
C ASP A 55 15.67 -2.80 -8.12
N LYS A 56 14.63 -3.64 -8.09
CA LYS A 56 13.30 -3.35 -8.56
C LYS A 56 12.31 -3.47 -7.41
N MET A 57 11.40 -2.50 -7.33
CA MET A 57 10.33 -2.49 -6.34
C MET A 57 9.08 -3.11 -6.97
N LEU A 58 8.42 -4.01 -6.26
CA LEU A 58 7.08 -4.47 -6.57
C LEU A 58 6.12 -3.80 -5.58
N LEU A 59 5.25 -2.94 -6.10
CA LEU A 59 4.26 -2.21 -5.31
C LEU A 59 2.90 -2.88 -5.45
N SER A 60 2.31 -3.28 -4.32
CA SER A 60 0.95 -3.84 -4.28
C SER A 60 0.00 -2.84 -3.62
N LEU A 61 -1.01 -2.44 -4.38
CA LEU A 61 -2.03 -1.48 -4.00
C LEU A 61 -3.39 -2.15 -3.94
N GLY A 62 -4.18 -1.83 -2.92
CA GLY A 62 -5.55 -2.28 -2.76
C GLY A 62 -6.52 -1.16 -3.02
N VAL A 63 -7.62 -1.48 -3.70
CA VAL A 63 -8.78 -0.60 -3.84
C VAL A 63 -10.03 -1.41 -3.52
N ASN A 64 -11.04 -0.77 -2.94
CA ASN A 64 -12.31 -1.45 -2.66
C ASN A 64 -12.90 -1.99 -3.99
N ALA A 65 -13.36 -3.25 -3.99
CA ALA A 65 -13.83 -3.90 -5.22
C ALA A 65 -15.16 -3.31 -5.72
N GLU A 66 -15.96 -2.75 -4.81
CA GLU A 66 -17.19 -2.08 -5.16
C GLU A 66 -16.92 -0.66 -5.65
N LYS A 67 -17.41 -0.36 -6.86
CA LYS A 67 -17.34 1.00 -7.42
C LYS A 67 -18.31 1.91 -6.65
N LYS A 68 -17.77 2.71 -5.74
CA LYS A 68 -18.57 3.63 -4.90
C LYS A 68 -19.09 4.89 -5.62
N SER A 69 -18.49 5.27 -6.75
CA SER A 69 -18.92 6.44 -7.52
C SER A 69 -18.42 6.40 -8.96
N ASP A 70 -18.96 7.24 -9.83
CA ASP A 70 -18.49 7.43 -11.21
C ASP A 70 -17.27 8.33 -11.35
N VAL A 71 -16.70 8.80 -10.24
CA VAL A 71 -15.47 9.59 -10.22
C VAL A 71 -14.26 8.65 -10.32
N PRO A 72 -13.21 9.00 -11.08
CA PRO A 72 -11.97 8.23 -11.10
C PRO A 72 -11.36 8.06 -9.70
N LEU A 73 -10.70 6.93 -9.48
CA LEU A 73 -10.01 6.62 -8.23
C LEU A 73 -8.98 7.70 -7.88
N ARG A 74 -8.99 8.10 -6.62
CA ARG A 74 -8.04 9.05 -6.04
C ARG A 74 -7.07 8.31 -5.14
N ARG A 75 -5.96 8.95 -4.78
CA ARG A 75 -5.01 8.40 -3.80
C ARG A 75 -5.69 8.01 -2.47
N SER A 76 -6.72 8.75 -2.05
CA SER A 76 -7.48 8.46 -0.82
C SER A 76 -8.22 7.12 -0.85
N ASP A 77 -8.48 6.60 -2.04
CA ASP A 77 -9.25 5.37 -2.27
C ASP A 77 -8.34 4.15 -2.33
N VAL A 78 -7.03 4.38 -2.39
CA VAL A 78 -5.99 3.35 -2.48
C VAL A 78 -5.38 3.09 -1.11
N ARG A 79 -5.02 1.84 -0.85
CA ARG A 79 -4.24 1.39 0.31
C ARG A 79 -2.98 0.70 -0.16
N VAL A 80 -1.89 0.85 0.59
CA VAL A 80 -0.64 0.10 0.35
C VAL A 80 -0.78 -1.25 1.03
N LEU A 81 -0.70 -2.33 0.28
CA LEU A 81 -0.80 -3.69 0.82
C LEU A 81 0.57 -4.30 1.07
N ASP A 82 1.50 -4.11 0.11
CA ASP A 82 2.86 -4.62 0.19
C ASP A 82 3.84 -3.74 -0.63
N ILE A 83 5.08 -3.69 -0.19
CA ILE A 83 6.22 -3.06 -0.86
C ILE A 83 7.36 -4.07 -0.74
N SER A 84 7.67 -4.72 -1.86
CA SER A 84 8.72 -5.72 -1.93
C SER A 84 9.86 -5.24 -2.83
N VAL A 85 11.09 -5.64 -2.53
CA VAL A 85 12.27 -5.27 -3.31
C VAL A 85 13.08 -6.52 -3.66
N ALA A 86 13.47 -6.65 -4.92
CA ALA A 86 14.32 -7.72 -5.42
C ALA A 86 15.12 -7.23 -6.64
N SER A 87 16.21 -7.90 -7.01
CA SER A 87 16.99 -7.56 -8.22
C SER A 87 16.20 -7.82 -9.51
N SER A 88 15.22 -8.72 -9.47
CA SER A 88 14.28 -8.97 -10.57
C SER A 88 13.00 -9.64 -10.04
N TRP A 89 11.89 -9.48 -10.75
CA TRP A 89 10.65 -10.19 -10.48
C TRP A 89 10.32 -11.15 -11.61
N ASN A 90 9.96 -12.37 -11.23
CA ASN A 90 9.40 -13.38 -12.13
C ASN A 90 8.04 -13.83 -11.59
N SER A 91 7.32 -14.65 -12.37
CA SER A 91 5.99 -15.11 -12.01
C SER A 91 5.94 -15.85 -10.67
N THR A 92 6.99 -16.61 -10.31
CA THR A 92 7.10 -17.30 -9.02
C THR A 92 7.21 -16.32 -7.86
N GLY A 93 8.10 -15.32 -7.98
CA GLY A 93 8.28 -14.27 -6.97
C GLY A 93 7.00 -13.45 -6.79
N ILE A 94 6.35 -13.05 -7.89
CA ILE A 94 5.09 -12.31 -7.86
C ILE A 94 4.00 -13.15 -7.18
N LYS A 95 3.87 -14.44 -7.51
CA LYS A 95 2.91 -15.34 -6.85
C LYS A 95 3.14 -15.46 -5.34
N ALA A 96 4.39 -15.48 -4.90
CA ALA A 96 4.72 -15.53 -3.47
C ALA A 96 4.29 -14.24 -2.75
N VAL A 97 4.50 -13.07 -3.36
CA VAL A 97 4.01 -11.78 -2.85
C VAL A 97 2.49 -11.77 -2.78
N LEU A 98 1.79 -12.17 -3.85
CA LEU A 98 0.32 -12.25 -3.87
C LEU A 98 -0.22 -13.16 -2.75
N ALA A 99 0.41 -14.31 -2.51
CA ALA A 99 0.03 -15.22 -1.44
C ALA A 99 0.26 -14.63 -0.04
N ALA A 100 1.39 -13.91 0.14
CA ALA A 100 1.68 -13.22 1.40
C ALA A 100 0.69 -12.07 1.66
N THR A 101 0.36 -11.27 0.64
CA THR A 101 -0.66 -10.23 0.73
C THR A 101 -2.02 -10.82 1.06
N LYS A 102 -2.45 -11.89 0.37
CA LYS A 102 -3.72 -12.59 0.68
C LYS A 102 -3.77 -13.09 2.12
N LYS A 103 -2.66 -13.60 2.66
CA LYS A 103 -2.58 -14.03 4.06
C LYS A 103 -2.70 -12.87 5.05
N LYS A 104 -2.16 -11.69 4.71
CA LYS A 104 -2.18 -10.48 5.55
C LYS A 104 -3.56 -9.80 5.52
N GLU A 105 -4.12 -9.64 4.34
CA GLU A 105 -5.28 -8.77 4.07
C GLU A 105 -6.61 -9.53 3.96
N GLY A 106 -6.57 -10.85 3.71
CA GLY A 106 -7.75 -11.64 3.37
C GLY A 106 -7.87 -11.90 1.87
N GLU A 107 -9.01 -12.42 1.43
CA GLU A 107 -9.22 -12.80 0.04
C GLU A 107 -9.56 -11.59 -0.84
N ALA A 108 -8.71 -11.30 -1.82
CA ALA A 108 -8.99 -10.30 -2.85
C ALA A 108 -10.09 -10.80 -3.78
N SER A 109 -10.97 -9.90 -4.22
CA SER A 109 -11.99 -10.22 -5.20
C SER A 109 -11.35 -10.53 -6.56
N PRO A 110 -11.81 -11.58 -7.26
CA PRO A 110 -11.36 -11.83 -8.62
C PRO A 110 -11.68 -10.61 -9.50
N VAL A 111 -10.71 -10.18 -10.30
CA VAL A 111 -10.92 -9.15 -11.32
C VAL A 111 -12.01 -9.69 -12.26
N ARG A 112 -13.18 -9.05 -12.25
CA ARG A 112 -14.26 -9.38 -13.19
C ARG A 112 -13.88 -8.77 -14.53
N ASP A 113 -13.45 -9.61 -15.46
CA ASP A 113 -13.33 -9.20 -16.86
C ASP A 113 -14.72 -8.76 -17.34
N GLN A 114 -14.84 -7.49 -17.70
CA GLN A 114 -16.04 -6.92 -18.35
C GLN A 114 -15.97 -7.12 -19.86
#